data_AF-A0A952EBV9-F1
#
_entry.id   AF-A0A952EBV9-F1
#
_cell.length_a   1.000
_cell.length_b   1.000
_cell.length_c   1.000
_cell.angle_alpha   90.00
_cell.angle_beta   90.00
_cell.angle_gamma   90.00
#
_symmetry.space_group_name_H-M   'P 1'
#
loop_
_entity.id
_entity.type
_entity.pdbx_description
1 polymer ?
#
loop_
_entity_poly.entity_id
_entity_poly.type
_entity_poly.pdbx_seq_one_letter_code
_entity_poly.pdbx_strand_id
1 'polypeptide(L)' 'MSKAAWTCIVIALLGSSTAGCAKLGYYAQALNGQLQILSKRQPIDTLLGDPSTDPKLRVQLTNVLDMRAFASEALALPD' A
#
# COMPACT_ATOMS: atom_id res chain seq x y z
N MET A 1 19.20 -11.91 -47.91
CA MET A 1 18.22 -11.18 -47.07
C MET A 1 17.53 -12.18 -46.14
N SER A 2 18.07 -12.48 -44.94
CA SER A 2 17.37 -13.38 -43.99
C SER A 2 17.95 -13.34 -42.56
N LYS A 3 19.28 -13.20 -42.42
CA LYS A 3 19.95 -13.21 -41.10
C LYS A 3 19.50 -12.07 -40.18
N ALA A 4 19.36 -10.85 -40.73
CA ALA A 4 18.95 -9.67 -39.96
C ALA A 4 17.50 -9.78 -39.44
N ALA A 5 16.58 -10.33 -40.24
CA ALA A 5 15.20 -10.55 -39.83
C ALA A 5 15.11 -11.61 -38.73
N TRP A 6 15.91 -12.67 -38.82
CA TRP A 6 15.92 -13.73 -37.83
C TRP A 6 16.54 -13.27 -36.50
N THR A 7 17.60 -12.45 -36.53
CA THR A 7 18.14 -11.83 -35.31
C THR A 7 17.14 -10.89 -34.64
N CYS A 8 16.38 -10.10 -35.39
CA CYS A 8 15.32 -9.26 -34.82
C CYS A 8 14.21 -10.09 -34.16
N ILE A 9 13.81 -11.22 -34.77
CA ILE A 9 12.80 -12.12 -34.20
C ILE A 9 13.31 -12.76 -32.92
N VAL A 10 14.55 -13.25 -32.88
CA VAL A 10 15.14 -13.85 -31.68
C VAL A 10 15.25 -12.84 -30.54
N ILE A 11 15.67 -11.60 -30.82
CA ILE A 11 15.76 -10.53 -29.81
C ILE A 11 14.37 -10.17 -29.26
N ALA A 12 13.34 -10.08 -30.11
CA ALA A 12 11.97 -9.81 -29.69
C ALA A 12 11.38 -10.95 -28.84
N LEU A 13 11.65 -12.21 -29.22
CA LEU A 13 11.20 -13.38 -28.46
C LEU A 13 11.88 -13.45 -27.08
N LEU A 14 13.18 -13.15 -27.02
CA LEU A 14 13.96 -13.18 -25.78
C LEU A 14 13.57 -12.04 -24.82
N GLY A 15 13.26 -10.84 -25.35
CA GLY A 15 12.77 -9.71 -24.56
C GLY A 15 11.35 -9.90 -24.01
N SER A 16 10.53 -10.75 -24.65
CA SER A 16 9.18 -11.05 -24.19
C SER A 16 9.17 -11.95 -22.94
N SER A 17 10.22 -12.76 -22.75
CA SER A 17 10.35 -13.68 -21.61
C SER A 17 10.79 -12.99 -20.31
N THR A 18 11.26 -11.73 -20.38
CA THR A 18 11.66 -10.93 -19.20
C THR A 18 10.60 -9.91 -18.78
N ALA A 19 9.59 -9.65 -19.62
CA ALA A 19 8.38 -8.96 -19.21
C ALA A 19 7.55 -9.92 -18.34
N GLY A 20 7.91 -9.99 -17.05
CA GLY A 20 7.28 -10.89 -16.10
C GLY A 20 5.75 -10.86 -16.16
N CYS A 21 5.11 -11.99 -15.88
CA CYS A 21 3.65 -12.20 -15.87
C CYS A 21 2.86 -11.26 -14.92
N ALA A 22 3.47 -10.22 -14.36
CA ALA A 22 2.80 -9.17 -13.62
C ALA A 22 2.26 -8.12 -14.59
N LYS A 23 0.96 -8.22 -14.89
CA LYS A 23 0.25 -7.22 -15.68
C LYS A 23 0.41 -5.86 -15.01
N LEU A 24 0.89 -4.84 -15.74
CA LEU A 24 0.96 -3.44 -15.26
C LEU A 24 -0.35 -2.98 -14.60
N GLY A 25 -1.50 -3.47 -15.10
CA GLY A 25 -2.81 -3.22 -14.51
C GLY A 25 -3.01 -3.75 -13.08
N TYR A 26 -2.33 -4.84 -12.68
CA TYR A 26 -2.39 -5.34 -11.31
C TYR A 26 -1.72 -4.38 -10.32
N TYR A 27 -0.54 -3.85 -10.67
CA TYR A 27 0.14 -2.86 -9.84
C TYR A 27 -0.62 -1.53 -9.80
N ALA A 28 -1.14 -1.09 -10.95
CA ALA A 28 -1.99 0.10 -11.00
C ALA A 28 -3.23 -0.07 -10.09
N GLN A 29 -3.87 -1.24 -10.09
CA GLN A 29 -5.01 -1.55 -9.24
C GLN A 29 -4.64 -1.58 -7.75
N ALA A 30 -3.53 -2.23 -7.39
CA ALA A 30 -3.07 -2.31 -6.01
C ALA A 30 -2.74 -0.92 -5.45
N LEU A 31 -2.07 -0.08 -6.23
CA LEU A 31 -1.77 1.31 -5.86
C LEU A 31 -3.05 2.12 -5.71
N ASN A 32 -3.99 1.99 -6.63
CA ASN A 32 -5.26 2.72 -6.56
C ASN A 32 -6.06 2.36 -5.29
N GLY A 33 -6.13 1.08 -4.94
CA GLY A 33 -6.76 0.63 -3.70
C GLY A 33 -6.09 1.19 -2.45
N GLN A 34 -4.75 1.14 -2.40
CA GLN A 34 -4.00 1.70 -1.28
C GLN A 34 -4.22 3.22 -1.14
N LEU A 35 -4.20 3.96 -2.24
CA LEU A 35 -4.46 5.40 -2.24
C LEU A 35 -5.89 5.72 -1.79
N GLN A 36 -6.87 4.89 -2.16
CA GLN A 36 -8.24 5.06 -1.72
C GLN A 36 -8.38 4.91 -0.19
N ILE A 37 -7.65 3.99 0.42
CA ILE A 37 -7.63 3.83 1.88
C ILE A 37 -6.93 5.04 2.53
N LEU A 38 -5.75 5.41 2.03
CA LEU A 38 -4.97 6.52 2.57
C LEU A 38 -5.69 7.87 2.47
N SER A 39 -6.44 8.10 1.39
CA SER A 39 -7.23 9.33 1.21
C SER A 39 -8.44 9.43 2.12
N LYS A 40 -8.97 8.30 2.60
CA LYS A 40 -10.13 8.25 3.51
C LYS A 40 -9.75 8.13 4.99
N ARG A 41 -8.45 8.07 5.31
CA ARG A 41 -7.98 7.95 6.69
C ARG A 41 -8.40 9.17 7.51
N GLN A 42 -8.82 8.93 8.75
CA GLN A 42 -9.17 9.99 9.69
C GLN A 42 -8.20 9.96 10.88
N PRO A 43 -7.67 11.11 11.34
CA PRO A 43 -6.84 11.15 12.54
C PRO A 43 -7.62 10.70 13.77
N ILE A 44 -6.98 9.90 14.62
CA ILE A 44 -7.62 9.36 15.83
C ILE A 44 -8.03 10.50 16.78
N ASP A 45 -7.17 11.52 16.94
CA ASP A 45 -7.45 12.66 17.82
C ASP A 45 -8.71 13.44 17.40
N THR A 46 -8.97 13.53 16.09
CA THR A 46 -10.18 14.15 15.55
C THR A 46 -11.42 13.36 15.95
N LEU A 47 -11.36 12.02 15.89
CA LEU A 47 -12.47 11.15 16.29
C LEU A 47 -12.67 11.15 17.81
N LEU A 48 -11.61 11.19 18.60
CA LEU A 48 -11.72 11.26 20.07
C LEU A 48 -12.30 12.60 20.55
N GLY A 49 -11.99 13.70 19.85
CA GLY A 49 -12.53 15.02 20.13
C GLY A 49 -13.99 15.21 19.70
N ASP A 50 -14.53 14.35 18.83
CA ASP A 50 -15.93 14.39 18.42
C ASP A 50 -16.84 13.73 19.48
N PRO A 51 -17.79 14.46 20.09
CA PRO A 51 -18.72 13.90 21.07
C PRO A 51 -19.68 12.87 20.46
N SER A 52 -19.91 12.90 19.15
CA SER A 52 -20.77 11.95 18.43
C SER A 52 -20.11 10.60 18.16
N THR A 53 -18.80 10.49 18.38
CA THR A 53 -18.06 9.22 18.22
C THR A 53 -18.61 8.16 19.18
N ASP A 54 -18.89 6.99 18.60
CA ASP A 54 -19.40 5.83 19.31
C ASP A 54 -18.51 5.52 20.53
N PRO A 55 -19.09 5.36 21.74
CA PRO A 55 -18.31 5.14 22.96
C PRO A 55 -17.41 3.92 22.91
N LYS A 56 -17.83 2.84 22.24
CA LYS A 56 -17.02 1.62 22.10
C LYS A 56 -15.83 1.88 21.17
N LEU A 57 -16.06 2.58 20.05
CA LEU A 57 -14.97 3.01 19.17
C LEU A 57 -13.98 3.92 19.89
N ARG A 58 -14.46 4.86 20.70
CA ARG A 58 -13.60 5.76 21.51
C ARG A 58 -12.65 4.95 22.40
N VAL A 59 -13.15 3.96 23.13
CA VAL A 59 -12.32 3.09 23.99
C VAL A 59 -11.28 2.31 23.17
N GLN A 60 -11.68 1.73 22.03
CA GLN A 60 -10.74 1.00 21.17
C GLN A 60 -9.63 1.91 20.64
N LEU A 61 -9.97 3.12 20.21
CA LEU A 61 -9.02 4.09 19.69
C LEU A 61 -8.04 4.58 20.76
N THR A 62 -8.51 4.83 21.99
CA THR A 62 -7.64 5.14 23.12
C THR A 62 -6.64 4.01 23.38
N ASN A 63 -7.08 2.76 23.43
CA ASN A 63 -6.17 1.62 23.61
C ASN A 63 -5.12 1.50 22.50
N VAL A 64 -5.49 1.83 21.25
CA VAL A 64 -4.54 1.84 20.13
C VAL A 64 -3.48 2.91 20.31
N LEU A 65 -3.82 4.09 20.84
CA LEU A 65 -2.84 5.13 21.15
C LEU A 65 -1.86 4.68 22.23
N ASP A 66 -2.35 4.03 23.29
CA ASP A 66 -1.49 3.49 24.36
C ASP A 66 -0.53 2.43 23.81
N MET A 67 -1.00 1.56 22.92
CA MET A 67 -0.16 0.56 22.27
C MET A 67 0.89 1.18 21.35
N ARG A 68 0.55 2.26 20.62
CA ARG A 68 1.50 2.99 19.76
C ARG A 68 2.57 3.69 20.60
N ALA A 69 2.18 4.37 21.67
CA ALA A 69 3.11 5.00 22.60
C ALA A 69 4.08 3.97 23.22
N PHE A 70 3.57 2.80 23.62
CA PHE A 70 4.43 1.72 24.08
C PHE A 70 5.39 1.22 22.99
N ALA A 71 4.92 1.06 21.75
CA ALA A 71 5.76 0.64 20.64
C ALA A 71 6.88 1.65 20.34
N SER A 72 6.60 2.95 20.39
CA SER A 72 7.60 3.97 20.13
C SER A 72 8.55 4.17 21.31
N GLU A 73 8.04 4.29 22.52
CA GLU A 73 8.84 4.59 23.72
C GLU A 73 9.62 3.37 24.23
N ALA A 74 9.00 2.19 24.28
CA ALA A 74 9.60 1.01 24.89
C ALA A 74 10.25 0.08 23.86
N LEU A 75 9.78 0.05 22.61
CA LEU A 75 10.34 -0.80 21.56
C LEU A 75 11.15 -0.03 20.50
N ALA A 76 11.21 1.31 20.59
CA ALA A 76 11.89 2.17 19.62
C ALA A 76 11.39 1.97 18.17
N LEU A 77 10.11 1.65 17.99
CA LEU A 77 9.47 1.65 16.68
C LEU A 77 9.08 3.07 16.25
N PRO A 78 8.93 3.33 14.95
CA PRO A 78 8.38 4.59 14.47
C PRO A 78 6.91 4.76 14.89
N ASP A 79 6.53 6.00 15.24
CA ASP A 79 5.14 6.40 15.51
C ASP A 79 4.31 6.56 14.22
#